data_AF-A0A4V1M5X1-F1
#
_entry.id   AF-A0A4V1M5X1-F1
#
_cell.length_a   1.000
_cell.length_b   1.000
_cell.length_c   1.000
_cell.angle_alpha   90.00
_cell.angle_beta   90.00
_cell.angle_gamma   90.00
#
_symmetry.space_group_name_H-M   'P 1'
#
loop_
_entity.id
_entity.type
_entity.pdbx_description
1 polymer ?
#
loop_
_entity_poly.entity_id
_entity_poly.type
_entity_poly.pdbx_seq_one_letter_code
_entity_poly.pdbx_strand_id
1 'polypeptide(L)'
;MLSFLADFERALLADDPSPDEGTWQPSRSVNYHTGLARLQLVVCMPDKSLKPRGAVLLQSYNLADGTACIKAHLTWAGSDATLIQAVFSKPGCDWKSEARRMAAQWMAGAPAAPVVAGEAPLLAEAAV
;
A
#
# COMPACT_ATOMS: atom_id res chain seq x y z
N MET A 1 1.82 -11.98 1.73
CA MET A 1 1.63 -10.72 2.49
C MET A 1 2.96 -10.07 2.89
N LEU A 2 3.80 -10.68 3.73
CA LEU A 2 5.05 -10.02 4.19
C LEU A 2 6.04 -9.71 3.06
N SER A 3 6.15 -10.60 2.07
CA SER A 3 6.91 -10.36 0.85
C SER A 3 6.41 -9.11 0.11
N PHE A 4 5.10 -8.97 -0.06
CA PHE A 4 4.47 -7.80 -0.69
C PHE A 4 4.81 -6.51 0.06
N LEU A 5 4.69 -6.49 1.39
CA LEU A 5 5.02 -5.31 2.19
C LEU A 5 6.53 -4.95 2.09
N ALA A 6 7.40 -5.95 2.09
CA ALA A 6 8.83 -5.74 1.94
C ALA A 6 9.19 -5.22 0.55
N ASP A 7 8.54 -5.71 -0.51
CA ASP A 7 8.76 -5.23 -1.87
C ASP A 7 8.20 -3.82 -2.07
N PHE A 8 7.07 -3.49 -1.44
CA PHE A 8 6.54 -2.12 -1.38
C PHE A 8 7.55 -1.17 -0.73
N GLU A 9 8.08 -1.52 0.44
CA GLU A 9 9.04 -0.69 1.15
C GLU A 9 10.33 -0.51 0.37
N ARG A 10 10.87 -1.59 -0.22
CA ARG A 10 12.07 -1.50 -1.07
C ARG A 10 11.85 -0.59 -2.27
N ALA A 11 10.67 -0.65 -2.89
CA ALA A 11 10.35 0.22 -4.02
C ALA A 11 10.33 1.70 -3.59
N LEU A 12 9.74 1.99 -2.43
CA LEU A 12 9.68 3.35 -1.88
C LEU A 12 11.07 3.89 -1.54
N LEU A 13 11.89 3.10 -0.85
CA LEU A 13 13.27 3.49 -0.50
C LEU A 13 14.18 3.66 -1.72
N ALA A 14 13.90 2.95 -2.81
CA ALA A 14 14.66 3.07 -4.05
C ALA A 14 14.29 4.32 -4.86
N ASP A 15 13.02 4.75 -4.80
CA ASP A 15 12.52 5.89 -5.56
C ASP A 15 12.91 7.23 -4.90
N ASP A 16 12.87 7.30 -3.57
CA ASP A 16 13.34 8.45 -2.78
C ASP A 16 14.20 7.99 -1.60
N PRO A 17 15.52 7.83 -1.77
CA PRO A 17 16.39 7.29 -0.72
C PRO A 17 16.65 8.28 0.44
N SER A 18 16.46 9.58 0.23
CA SER A 18 16.78 10.64 1.19
C SER A 18 15.71 11.75 1.19
N PRO A 19 14.48 11.45 1.63
CA PRO A 19 13.36 12.40 1.66
C PRO A 19 13.69 13.62 2.53
N ASP A 20 13.56 14.82 1.98
CA ASP A 20 13.83 16.08 2.69
C ASP A 20 15.23 16.12 3.38
N GLU A 21 16.25 15.50 2.76
CA GLU A 21 17.60 15.33 3.33
C GLU A 21 17.67 14.45 4.59
N GLY A 22 16.56 13.82 4.96
CA GLY A 22 16.47 12.89 6.07
C GLY A 22 16.73 11.44 5.67
N THR A 23 16.68 10.55 6.65
CA THR A 23 16.81 9.09 6.47
C THR A 23 15.51 8.40 6.85
N TRP A 24 15.04 7.49 6.00
CA TRP A 24 13.87 6.66 6.33
C TRP A 24 14.10 5.81 7.59
N GLN A 25 13.14 5.84 8.50
CA GLN A 25 13.04 4.94 9.66
C GLN A 25 11.68 4.22 9.64
N PRO A 26 11.48 3.28 8.70
CA PRO A 26 10.24 2.55 8.60
C PRO A 26 10.05 1.62 9.81
N SER A 27 8.82 1.53 10.31
CA SER A 27 8.44 0.59 11.37
C SER A 27 7.34 -0.34 10.89
N ARG A 28 7.51 -1.65 11.09
CA ARG A 28 6.56 -2.70 10.68
C ARG A 28 5.88 -3.30 11.90
N SER A 29 4.58 -3.54 11.81
CA SER A 29 3.81 -4.34 12.76
C SER A 29 2.93 -5.34 12.01
N VAL A 30 2.79 -6.55 12.55
CA VAL A 30 2.11 -7.66 11.86
C VAL A 30 1.24 -8.41 12.87
N ASN A 31 0.01 -8.70 12.48
CA ASN A 31 -0.88 -9.62 13.18
C ASN A 31 -1.22 -10.79 12.24
N TYR A 32 -0.60 -11.93 12.50
CA TYR A 32 -0.77 -13.15 11.70
C TYR A 32 -2.16 -13.77 11.85
N HIS A 33 -2.79 -13.61 13.01
CA HIS A 33 -4.11 -14.18 13.28
C HIS A 33 -5.19 -13.48 12.45
N THR A 34 -5.09 -12.16 12.31
CA THR A 34 -6.06 -11.36 11.55
C THR A 34 -5.64 -11.09 10.10
N GLY A 35 -4.46 -11.57 9.68
CA GLY A 35 -3.91 -11.29 8.35
C GLY A 35 -3.64 -9.81 8.11
N LEU A 36 -3.27 -9.05 9.15
CA LEU A 36 -2.98 -7.62 9.05
C LEU A 36 -1.48 -7.35 9.10
N ALA A 37 -1.02 -6.40 8.31
CA ALA A 37 0.34 -5.86 8.42
C ALA A 37 0.32 -4.36 8.19
N ARG A 38 1.05 -3.60 9.00
CA ARG A 38 1.16 -2.15 8.90
C ARG A 38 2.62 -1.74 8.77
N LEU A 39 2.88 -0.83 7.84
CA LEU A 39 4.15 -0.12 7.67
C LEU A 39 3.91 1.36 7.98
N GLN A 40 4.60 1.86 8.99
CA GLN A 40 4.67 3.30 9.29
C GLN A 40 5.89 3.89 8.60
N LEU A 41 5.68 5.00 7.90
CA LEU A 41 6.71 5.68 7.13
C LEU A 41 7.05 6.98 7.86
N VAL A 42 8.26 7.01 8.42
CA VAL A 42 8.79 8.12 9.20
C VAL A 42 10.18 8.45 8.66
N VAL A 43 10.50 9.74 8.64
CA VAL A 43 11.82 10.25 8.24
C VAL A 43 12.49 10.85 9.46
N CYS A 44 13.72 10.44 9.73
CA CYS A 44 14.59 11.10 10.70
C CYS A 44 15.32 12.24 9.99
N MET A 45 15.07 13.47 10.42
CA MET A 45 15.68 14.67 9.88
C MET A 45 17.10 14.88 10.46
N PRO A 46 17.94 15.75 9.86
CA PRO A 46 19.29 16.04 10.36
C PRO A 46 19.33 16.60 11.80
N ASP A 47 18.28 17.31 12.22
CA ASP A 47 18.10 17.82 13.58
C ASP A 47 17.63 16.75 14.59
N LYS A 48 17.56 15.48 14.16
CA LYS A 48 17.05 14.32 14.90
C LYS A 48 15.54 14.36 15.19
N SER A 49 14.80 15.29 14.60
CA SER A 49 13.34 15.27 14.65
C SER A 49 12.79 14.13 13.78
N LEU A 50 11.64 13.57 14.20
CA LEU A 50 10.94 12.54 13.44
C LEU A 50 9.77 13.20 12.69
N LYS A 51 9.81 13.12 11.36
CA LYS A 51 8.77 13.62 10.48
C LYS A 51 7.91 12.45 9.97
N PRO A 52 6.66 12.30 10.43
CA PRO A 52 5.78 11.29 9.87
C PRO A 52 5.46 11.63 8.41
N ARG A 53 5.47 10.63 7.54
CA ARG A 53 5.10 10.77 6.11
C ARG A 53 3.79 10.07 5.77
N GLY A 54 3.41 9.06 6.55
CA GLY A 54 2.15 8.36 6.39
C GLY A 54 2.28 6.90 6.81
N ALA A 55 1.33 6.09 6.34
CA ALA A 55 1.34 4.66 6.63
C ALA A 55 0.64 3.86 5.54
N VAL A 56 0.99 2.58 5.49
CA VAL A 56 0.33 1.56 4.68
C VAL A 56 -0.17 0.46 5.60
N LEU A 57 -1.46 0.15 5.52
CA LEU A 57 -2.08 -0.99 6.19
C LEU A 57 -2.51 -2.00 5.13
N LEU A 58 -1.99 -3.21 5.22
CA LEU A 58 -2.36 -4.36 4.39
C LEU A 58 -3.25 -5.30 5.17
N GLN A 59 -4.28 -5.80 4.50
CA GLN A 59 -5.13 -6.89 4.93
C GLN A 59 -5.07 -8.00 3.89
N SER A 60 -4.64 -9.19 4.28
CA SER A 60 -4.65 -10.38 3.45
C SER A 60 -5.87 -11.22 3.79
N TYR A 61 -6.60 -11.65 2.77
CA TYR A 61 -7.78 -12.51 2.89
C TYR A 61 -7.96 -13.35 1.63
N ASN A 62 -8.77 -14.40 1.73
CA ASN A 62 -9.17 -15.19 0.57
C ASN A 62 -10.63 -14.89 0.24
N LEU A 63 -10.94 -14.83 -1.04
CA LEU A 63 -12.32 -14.77 -1.54
C LEU A 63 -13.01 -16.13 -1.40
N ALA A 64 -14.32 -16.17 -1.63
CA ALA A 64 -15.14 -17.38 -1.52
C ALA A 64 -14.69 -18.50 -2.49
N ASP A 65 -14.07 -18.13 -3.61
CA ASP A 65 -13.47 -19.04 -4.60
C ASP A 65 -12.06 -19.51 -4.23
N GLY A 66 -11.52 -19.08 -3.07
CA GLY A 66 -10.16 -19.37 -2.63
C GLY A 66 -9.10 -18.43 -3.18
N THR A 67 -9.47 -17.42 -3.98
CA THR A 67 -8.52 -16.48 -4.58
C THR A 67 -7.90 -15.59 -3.50
N ALA A 68 -6.56 -15.63 -3.40
CA ALA A 68 -5.81 -14.80 -2.47
C ALA A 68 -5.87 -13.31 -2.86
N CYS A 69 -6.13 -12.47 -1.87
CA CYS A 69 -6.29 -11.02 -2.03
C CYS A 69 -5.50 -10.24 -1.00
N ILE A 70 -5.03 -9.07 -1.41
CA ILE A 70 -4.43 -8.06 -0.54
C ILE A 70 -5.20 -6.77 -0.73
N LYS A 71 -5.79 -6.25 0.35
CA LYS A 71 -6.33 -4.91 0.41
C LYS A 71 -5.34 -4.01 1.13
N ALA A 72 -4.98 -2.90 0.50
CA ALA A 72 -4.10 -1.88 1.04
C ALA A 72 -4.88 -0.60 1.33
N HIS A 73 -4.62 -0.02 2.49
CA HIS A 73 -5.05 1.31 2.87
C HIS A 73 -3.81 2.19 2.92
N LEU A 74 -3.76 3.17 2.03
CA LEU A 74 -2.68 4.12 1.85
C LEU A 74 -3.08 5.45 2.49
N THR A 75 -2.22 5.96 3.36
CA THR A 75 -2.44 7.21 4.09
C THR A 75 -1.19 8.08 4.06
N TRP A 76 -1.38 9.40 4.13
CA TRP A 76 -0.32 10.40 4.09
C TRP A 76 -0.42 11.32 5.30
N ALA A 77 0.72 11.74 5.85
CA ALA A 77 0.74 12.70 6.94
C ALA A 77 0.26 14.07 6.47
N GLY A 78 -0.58 14.73 7.29
CA GLY A 78 -1.14 16.05 6.95
C GLY A 78 -2.29 16.01 5.94
N SER A 79 -2.81 14.82 5.59
CA SER A 79 -3.97 14.64 4.74
C SER A 79 -4.98 13.69 5.39
N ASP A 80 -6.26 14.02 5.28
CA ASP A 80 -7.36 13.12 5.66
C ASP A 80 -7.70 12.12 4.53
N ALA A 81 -7.03 12.23 3.37
CA ALA A 81 -7.26 11.33 2.26
C ALA A 81 -6.74 9.92 2.58
N THR A 82 -7.58 8.94 2.27
CA THR A 82 -7.22 7.52 2.29
C THR A 82 -7.47 6.94 0.91
N LEU A 83 -6.48 6.27 0.35
CA LEU A 83 -6.60 5.51 -0.89
C LEU A 83 -6.67 4.03 -0.55
N ILE A 84 -7.78 3.39 -0.92
CA ILE A 84 -7.99 1.96 -0.71
C ILE A 84 -7.84 1.26 -2.05
N GLN A 85 -6.98 0.24 -2.08
CA GLN A 85 -6.73 -0.58 -3.26
C GLN A 85 -6.78 -2.06 -2.92
N ALA A 86 -7.35 -2.87 -3.81
CA ALA A 86 -7.34 -4.31 -3.68
C ALA A 86 -6.63 -4.95 -4.87
N VAL A 87 -5.70 -5.86 -4.58
CA VAL A 87 -4.99 -6.67 -5.55
C VAL A 87 -5.41 -8.12 -5.36
N PHE A 88 -5.86 -8.74 -6.44
CA PHE A 88 -6.40 -10.09 -6.48
C PHE A 88 -5.45 -10.97 -7.26
N SER A 89 -5.26 -12.23 -6.83
CA SER A 89 -4.55 -13.20 -7.64
C SER A 89 -5.33 -13.45 -8.94
N LYS A 90 -4.66 -13.26 -10.08
CA LYS A 90 -5.19 -13.49 -11.43
C LYS A 90 -4.09 -14.19 -12.25
N PRO A 91 -4.42 -14.92 -13.33
CA PRO A 91 -3.40 -15.43 -14.25
C PRO A 91 -2.47 -14.30 -14.70
N GLY A 92 -1.16 -14.47 -14.52
CA GLY A 92 -0.16 -13.43 -14.82
C GLY A 92 0.02 -12.34 -13.75
N CYS A 93 -0.62 -12.45 -12.58
CA CYS A 93 -0.40 -11.53 -11.47
C CYS A 93 1.01 -11.68 -10.90
N ASP A 94 1.83 -10.64 -11.09
CA ASP A 94 3.11 -10.49 -10.41
C ASP A 94 2.96 -9.58 -9.18
N TRP A 95 2.90 -10.21 -8.00
CA TRP A 95 2.79 -9.51 -6.72
C TRP A 95 3.88 -8.48 -6.48
N LYS A 96 5.09 -8.70 -7.01
CA LYS A 96 6.21 -7.77 -6.84
C LYS A 96 6.01 -6.50 -7.67
N SER A 97 5.54 -6.65 -8.90
CA SER A 97 5.19 -5.52 -9.77
C SER A 97 4.00 -4.73 -9.21
N GLU A 98 3.00 -5.41 -8.65
CA GLU A 98 1.86 -4.73 -8.00
C GLU A 98 2.28 -3.96 -6.74
N ALA A 99 3.19 -4.51 -5.93
CA ALA A 99 3.76 -3.80 -4.78
C ALA A 99 4.51 -2.53 -5.21
N ARG A 100 5.30 -2.59 -6.30
CA ARG A 100 6.00 -1.43 -6.86
C ARG A 100 5.04 -0.37 -7.40
N ARG A 101 3.99 -0.78 -8.13
CA ARG A 101 2.96 0.12 -8.65
C ARG A 101 2.27 0.87 -7.51
N MET A 102 1.93 0.16 -6.45
CA MET A 102 1.30 0.73 -5.26
C MET A 102 2.24 1.69 -4.52
N ALA A 103 3.53 1.37 -4.43
CA ALA A 103 4.53 2.29 -3.87
C ALA A 103 4.64 3.58 -4.68
N ALA A 104 4.71 3.48 -6.01
CA ALA A 104 4.73 4.65 -6.88
C ALA A 104 3.47 5.53 -6.74
N GLN A 105 2.30 4.92 -6.61
CA GLN A 105 1.05 5.65 -6.34
C GLN A 105 1.05 6.32 -4.96
N TRP A 106 1.64 5.68 -3.95
CA TRP A 106 1.81 6.31 -2.65
C TRP A 106 2.77 7.51 -2.75
N MET A 107 3.87 7.38 -3.48
CA MET A 107 4.85 8.46 -3.71
C MET A 107 4.28 9.64 -4.50
N ALA A 108 3.33 9.41 -5.41
CA ALA A 108 2.64 10.46 -6.14
C ALA A 108 1.83 11.42 -5.24
N GLY A 109 1.61 11.05 -3.97
CA GLY A 109 0.97 11.88 -2.96
C GLY A 109 -0.51 11.56 -2.74
N ALA A 110 -1.08 12.25 -1.76
CA ALA A 110 -2.48 12.08 -1.39
C ALA A 110 -3.42 12.50 -2.53
N PRO A 111 -4.46 11.70 -2.86
CA PRO A 111 -5.42 12.08 -3.88
C PRO A 111 -6.27 13.27 -3.41
N ALA A 112 -6.70 14.11 -4.34
CA ALA A 112 -7.52 15.30 -4.05
C ALA A 112 -8.92 14.96 -3.47
N ALA A 113 -9.39 13.72 -3.66
CA ALA A 113 -10.61 13.17 -3.08
C ALA A 113 -10.34 11.73 -2.63
N PRO A 114 -11.08 11.19 -1.64
CA PRO A 114 -10.96 9.78 -1.27
C PRO A 114 -11.37 8.90 -2.46
N VAL A 115 -10.42 8.15 -3.01
CA VAL A 115 -10.66 7.20 -4.10
C VAL A 115 -10.65 5.80 -3.51
N VAL A 116 -11.77 5.09 -3.67
CA VAL A 116 -11.81 3.63 -3.52
C VAL A 116 -11.59 3.05 -4.90
N ALA A 117 -10.35 2.69 -5.23
CA ALA A 117 -10.05 2.06 -6.51
C ALA A 117 -10.32 0.55 -6.37
N GLY A 118 -11.57 0.17 -6.65
CA GLY A 118 -11.99 -1.23 -6.56
C GLY A 118 -13.48 -1.46 -6.79
N GLU A 119 -13.96 -1.20 -8.00
CA GLU A 119 -15.04 -2.00 -8.59
C GLU A 119 -14.86 -1.96 -10.12
N ALA A 120 -14.29 -3.03 -10.70
CA ALA A 120 -14.55 -3.29 -12.11
C ALA A 120 -16.03 -3.70 -12.19
N PRO A 121 -16.86 -3.12 -13.08
CA PRO A 121 -18.24 -3.53 -13.20
C PRO A 121 -18.28 -5.00 -13.67
N LEU A 122 -18.61 -5.89 -12.74
CA LEU A 122 -19.09 -7.22 -13.08
C LEU A 122 -20.55 -7.06 -13.51
N LEU A 123 -20.84 -7.49 -14.74
CA LEU A 123 -22.14 -7.69 -15.39
C LEU A 123 -22.70 -6.54 -16.24
N ALA A 124 -22.45 -6.65 -17.54
CA ALA A 124 -23.51 -6.49 -18.53
C ALA A 124 -23.35 -7.56 -19.61
N GLU A 125 -23.57 -8.83 -19.24
CA GLU A 125 -23.99 -9.83 -20.20
C GLU A 125 -25.27 -10.49 -19.68
N ALA A 126 -26.40 -10.16 -20.32
CA ALA A 126 -27.52 -11.04 -20.70
C ALA A 126 -28.82 -10.23 -20.84
N ALA A 127 -29.35 -10.12 -22.06
CA ALA A 127 -30.75 -10.41 -22.38
C ALA A 127 -31.04 -10.26 -23.88
N VAL A 128 -31.27 -11.42 -24.52
CA VAL A 128 -32.10 -11.74 -25.71
C VAL A 128 -31.74 -11.10 -27.06
#